data_AF-A0A2D3T528-F1
#
_entry.id   AF-A0A2D3T528-F1
#
_cell.length_a   1.000
_cell.length_b   1.000
_cell.length_c   1.000
_cell.angle_alpha   90.00
_cell.angle_beta   90.00
_cell.angle_gamma   90.00
#
_symmetry.space_group_name_H-M   'P 1'
#
loop_
_entity.id
_entity.type
_entity.pdbx_description
1 polymer ?
#
loop_
_entity_poly.entity_id
_entity_poly.type
_entity_poly.pdbx_seq_one_letter_code
_entity_poly.pdbx_strand_id
1 'polypeptide(L)'
;MTEQSEKKPKREYRKGNPLSNAERKRRRYKKLIQEHKMVKFYISTQMKTYFIEKCNLEGVTQTEVIRKLIEFFISDGQSIVDSLKKKC
;
A
#
# COMPACT_ATOMS: atom_id res chain seq x y z
N MET A 1 50.92 11.02 46.57
CA MET A 1 49.45 10.93 46.50
C MET A 1 48.95 11.94 45.48
N THR A 2 48.72 11.53 44.25
CA THR A 2 48.01 12.33 43.24
C THR A 2 47.31 11.36 42.28
N GLU A 3 46.07 11.02 42.59
CA GLU A 3 45.16 10.27 41.72
C GLU A 3 44.55 11.26 40.73
N GLN A 4 45.00 11.22 39.48
CA GLN A 4 44.37 11.97 38.40
C GLN A 4 43.24 11.11 37.85
N SER A 5 42.00 11.38 38.28
CA SER A 5 40.83 10.70 37.72
C SER A 5 40.64 11.16 36.27
N GLU A 6 41.03 10.32 35.31
CA GLU A 6 40.71 10.54 33.90
C GLU A 6 39.19 10.42 33.70
N LYS A 7 38.52 11.57 33.57
CA LYS A 7 37.11 11.63 33.19
C LYS A 7 36.99 11.16 31.74
N LYS A 8 36.56 9.90 31.54
CA LYS A 8 36.26 9.35 30.21
C LYS A 8 35.39 10.36 29.43
N PRO A 9 35.74 10.74 28.19
CA PRO A 9 35.00 11.74 27.44
C PRO A 9 33.57 11.25 27.22
N LYS A 10 32.59 12.14 27.48
CA LYS A 10 31.17 11.87 27.26
C LYS A 10 30.98 11.47 25.80
N ARG A 11 30.37 10.30 25.56
CA ARG A 11 30.12 9.81 24.19
C ARG A 11 29.38 10.90 23.41
N GLU A 12 29.93 11.26 22.26
CA GLU A 12 29.33 12.24 21.37
C GLU A 12 27.92 11.77 20.99
N TYR A 13 26.95 12.66 21.13
CA TYR A 13 25.55 12.32 20.89
C TYR A 13 25.34 12.05 19.39
N ARG A 14 25.29 10.78 19.01
CA ARG A 14 24.95 10.34 17.66
C ARG A 14 23.43 10.39 17.47
N LYS A 15 22.86 11.60 17.42
CA LYS A 15 21.57 11.76 16.72
C LYS A 15 21.89 11.56 15.25
N GLY A 16 21.81 10.31 14.78
CA GLY A 16 21.85 10.04 13.34
C GLY A 16 20.83 10.94 12.65
N ASN A 17 21.09 11.33 11.41
CA ASN A 17 20.22 12.25 10.69
C ASN A 17 18.83 11.59 10.50
N PRO A 18 17.80 11.96 11.26
CA PRO A 18 16.53 11.27 11.19
C PRO A 18 15.90 11.60 9.85
N LEU A 19 15.41 10.57 9.16
CA LEU A 19 14.72 10.76 7.88
C LEU A 19 13.59 11.77 8.06
N SER A 20 13.57 12.77 7.18
CA SER A 20 12.45 13.69 7.11
C SER A 20 11.16 12.93 6.81
N ASN A 21 10.02 13.47 7.24
CA ASN A 21 8.71 12.88 6.94
C ASN A 21 8.52 12.66 5.43
N ALA A 22 9.08 13.53 4.59
CA ALA A 22 9.07 13.38 3.15
C ALA A 22 9.91 12.17 2.68
N GLU A 23 11.10 11.98 3.23
CA GLU A 23 12.00 10.87 2.90
C GLU A 23 11.44 9.53 3.36
N ARG A 24 10.81 9.51 4.54
CA ARG A 24 10.11 8.33 5.06
C ARG A 24 8.96 7.93 4.14
N LYS A 25 8.14 8.89 3.69
CA LYS A 25 7.07 8.67 2.72
C LYS A 25 7.62 8.13 1.39
N ARG A 26 8.67 8.75 0.84
CA ARG A 26 9.34 8.30 -0.39
C ARG A 26 9.88 6.88 -0.27
N ARG A 27 10.54 6.54 0.85
CA ARG A 27 11.06 5.19 1.08
C ARG A 27 9.94 4.15 1.16
N ARG A 28 8.84 4.46 1.85
CA ARG A 28 7.66 3.57 1.91
C ARG A 28 7.05 3.35 0.52
N TYR A 29 6.89 4.43 -0.25
CA TYR A 29 6.35 4.37 -1.61
C TYR A 29 7.25 3.57 -2.57
N LYS A 30 8.58 3.76 -2.50
CA LYS A 30 9.55 2.97 -3.29
C LYS A 30 9.40 1.47 -3.05
N LYS A 31 9.22 1.03 -1.79
CA LYS A 31 8.98 -0.38 -1.48
C LYS A 31 7.66 -0.88 -2.08
N LEU A 32 6.58 -0.12 -1.90
CA LEU A 32 5.26 -0.49 -2.41
C LEU A 32 5.24 -0.63 -3.93
N ILE A 33 5.94 0.23 -4.68
CA ILE A 33 6.01 0.12 -6.15
C ILE A 33 6.75 -1.13 -6.62
N GLN A 34 7.76 -1.59 -5.87
CA GLN A 34 8.55 -2.77 -6.24
C GLN A 34 7.69 -4.05 -6.19
N GLU A 35 6.79 -4.14 -5.23
CA GLU A 35 5.94 -5.32 -5.01
C GLU A 35 4.54 -5.17 -5.64
N HIS A 36 4.02 -3.95 -5.76
CA HIS A 36 2.66 -3.68 -6.22
C HIS A 36 2.61 -2.59 -7.28
N LYS A 37 1.86 -2.83 -8.35
CA LYS A 37 1.56 -1.82 -9.37
C LYS A 37 0.21 -1.16 -9.07
N MET A 38 0.17 0.16 -9.21
CA MET A 38 -1.07 0.93 -9.08
C MET A 38 -1.93 0.75 -10.33
N VAL A 39 -3.21 0.39 -10.14
CA VAL A 39 -4.19 0.34 -11.23
C VAL A 39 -5.11 1.55 -11.10
N LYS A 40 -5.14 2.40 -12.14
CA LYS A 40 -6.04 3.55 -12.23
C LYS A 40 -7.10 3.23 -13.27
N PHE A 41 -8.36 3.25 -12.86
CA PHE A 41 -9.49 3.03 -13.74
C PHE A 41 -10.60 4.04 -13.44
N TYR A 42 -11.39 4.34 -14.47
CA TYR A 42 -12.58 5.16 -14.35
C TYR A 42 -13.80 4.25 -14.35
N ILE A 43 -14.72 4.52 -13.42
CA ILE A 43 -16.03 3.87 -13.31
C ILE A 43 -17.08 4.95 -13.15
N SER A 44 -18.32 4.65 -13.53
CA SER A 44 -19.42 5.60 -13.35
C SER A 44 -19.63 5.92 -11.87
N THR A 45 -20.07 7.15 -11.61
CA THR A 45 -20.24 7.66 -10.24
C THR A 45 -21.19 6.80 -9.42
N GLN A 46 -22.31 6.37 -10.02
CA GLN A 46 -23.32 5.53 -9.39
C GLN A 46 -22.77 4.15 -9.00
N MET A 47 -21.94 3.56 -9.85
CA MET A 47 -21.30 2.27 -9.55
C MET A 47 -20.32 2.40 -8.41
N LYS A 48 -19.57 3.52 -8.36
CA LYS A 48 -18.62 3.78 -7.29
C LYS A 48 -19.33 4.01 -5.95
N THR A 49 -20.44 4.75 -5.92
CA THR A 49 -21.19 4.99 -4.67
C THR A 49 -21.74 3.68 -4.11
N TYR A 50 -22.39 2.87 -4.94
CA TYR A 50 -22.91 1.57 -4.54
C TYR A 50 -21.80 0.63 -4.05
N PHE A 51 -20.67 0.61 -4.76
CA PHE A 51 -19.51 -0.19 -4.35
C PHE A 51 -18.97 0.21 -2.98
N ILE A 52 -18.87 1.51 -2.71
CA ILE A 52 -18.40 2.03 -1.41
C ILE A 52 -19.37 1.67 -0.31
N GLU A 53 -20.68 1.85 -0.53
CA GLU A 53 -21.71 1.48 0.45
C GLU A 53 -21.63 0.00 0.81
N LYS A 54 -21.51 -0.88 -0.20
CA LYS A 54 -21.36 -2.31 0.03
C LYS A 54 -20.07 -2.67 0.79
N CYS A 55 -18.94 -2.04 0.44
CA CYS A 55 -17.68 -2.24 1.17
C CYS A 55 -17.82 -1.81 2.64
N ASN A 56 -18.51 -0.71 2.91
CA ASN A 56 -18.72 -0.20 4.28
C ASN A 56 -19.61 -1.14 5.10
N LEU A 57 -20.66 -1.70 4.49
CA LEU A 57 -21.55 -2.66 5.15
C LEU A 57 -20.83 -3.96 5.53
N GLU A 58 -19.97 -4.46 4.64
CA GLU A 58 -19.20 -5.69 4.85
C GLU A 58 -17.93 -5.47 5.68
N GLY A 59 -17.56 -4.22 5.99
CA GLY A 59 -16.36 -3.88 6.76
C GLY A 59 -15.05 -4.16 6.02
N VAL A 60 -15.10 -4.27 4.69
CA VAL A 60 -13.96 -4.61 3.84
C VAL A 60 -13.40 -3.38 3.14
N THR A 61 -12.09 -3.42 2.85
CA THR A 61 -11.46 -2.33 2.11
C THR A 61 -11.73 -2.48 0.61
N GLN A 62 -11.93 -1.35 -0.08
CA GLN A 62 -12.10 -1.31 -1.54
C GLN A 62 -10.99 -2.07 -2.27
N THR A 63 -9.74 -1.92 -1.79
CA THR A 63 -8.56 -2.54 -2.38
C THR A 63 -8.58 -4.06 -2.21
N GLU A 64 -9.05 -4.57 -1.07
CA GLU A 64 -9.18 -6.01 -0.83
C GLU A 64 -10.24 -6.63 -1.73
N VAL A 65 -11.38 -5.96 -1.89
CA VAL A 65 -12.46 -6.43 -2.77
C VAL A 65 -11.97 -6.50 -4.22
N ILE A 66 -11.32 -5.46 -4.71
CA ILE A 66 -10.74 -5.44 -6.07
C ILE A 66 -9.68 -6.53 -6.23
N ARG A 67 -8.83 -6.73 -5.22
CA ARG A 67 -7.81 -7.79 -5.25
C ARG A 67 -8.45 -9.17 -5.38
N LYS A 68 -9.45 -9.48 -4.56
CA LYS A 68 -10.18 -10.76 -4.61
C LYS A 68 -10.90 -10.94 -5.94
N LEU A 69 -11.50 -9.87 -6.48
CA LEU A 69 -12.11 -9.87 -7.82
C LEU A 69 -11.11 -10.21 -8.92
N ILE A 70 -9.91 -9.65 -8.87
CA ILE A 70 -8.84 -9.95 -9.83
C ILE A 70 -8.32 -11.38 -9.65
N GLU A 71 -8.09 -11.83 -8.41
CA GLU A 71 -7.65 -13.20 -8.11
C GLU A 71 -8.69 -14.22 -8.59
N PHE A 72 -9.98 -13.99 -8.34
CA PHE A 72 -11.09 -14.80 -8.81
C PHE A 72 -11.18 -14.82 -10.34
N PHE A 73 -11.00 -13.66 -10.99
CA PHE A 73 -10.98 -13.58 -12.44
C PHE A 73 -9.81 -14.37 -13.06
N ILE A 74 -8.64 -14.34 -12.42
CA ILE A 74 -7.45 -15.09 -12.88
C ILE A 74 -7.64 -16.60 -12.64
N SER A 75 -8.24 -17.01 -11.51
CA SER A 75 -8.49 -18.42 -11.21
C SER A 75 -9.56 -19.03 -12.12
N ASP A 76 -10.63 -18.28 -12.39
CA ASP A 76 -11.79 -18.75 -13.16
C ASP A 76 -11.66 -18.47 -14.67
N GLY A 77 -10.54 -17.84 -15.05
CA GLY A 77 -9.87 -17.97 -16.33
C GLY A 77 -10.52 -17.30 -17.54
N GLN A 78 -11.82 -17.47 -17.80
CA GLN A 78 -12.35 -17.20 -19.15
C GLN A 78 -13.86 -16.91 -19.25
N SER A 79 -14.69 -17.28 -18.28
CA SER A 79 -16.15 -17.32 -18.48
C SER A 79 -16.80 -15.94 -18.66
N ILE A 80 -16.32 -14.89 -17.96
CA ILE A 80 -16.97 -13.56 -17.95
C ILE A 80 -16.67 -12.76 -19.23
N VAL A 81 -15.44 -12.82 -19.75
CA VAL A 81 -15.09 -12.11 -20.99
C VAL A 81 -15.64 -12.83 -22.22
N ASP A 82 -15.70 -14.16 -22.20
CA ASP A 82 -16.27 -14.96 -23.29
C ASP A 82 -17.80 -14.81 -23.40
N SER A 83 -18.49 -14.60 -22.27
CA SER A 83 -19.93 -14.29 -22.28
C SER A 83 -20.25 -12.86 -22.73
N LEU A 84 -19.29 -11.92 -22.61
CA LEU A 84 -19.40 -10.58 -23.22
C LEU A 84 -19.11 -10.60 -24.74
N LYS A 85 -18.16 -11.43 -25.21
CA LYS A 85 -17.86 -11.58 -26.64
C LYS A 85 -18.97 -12.31 -27.42
N LYS A 86 -19.76 -13.18 -26.78
CA LYS A 86 -20.89 -13.89 -27.41
C LYS A 86 -22.11 -13.01 -27.74
N LYS A 87 -22.11 -11.72 -27.38
CA LYS A 87 -23.17 -10.76 -27.71
C LYS A 87 -22.84 -9.85 -28.90
N CYS A 88 -21.76 -10.13 -29.64
CA CYS A 88 -21.49 -9.52 -30.94
C CYS A 88 -21.69 -10.55 -32.05
#